data_AF-A0A1A8CJJ7-F1
#
_entry.id   AF-A0A1A8CJJ7-F1
#
_cell.length_a   1.000
_cell.length_b   1.000
_cell.length_c   1.000
_cell.angle_alpha   90.00
_cell.angle_beta   90.00
_cell.angle_gamma   90.00
#
_symmetry.space_group_name_H-M   'P 1'
#
loop_
_entity.id
_entity.type
_entity.pdbx_description
1 polymer ?
#
loop_
_entity_poly.entity_id
_entity_poly.type
_entity_poly.pdbx_seq_one_letter_code
_entity_poly.pdbx_strand_id
1 'polypeptide(L)'
;MMKTPQSLNRGNYAELLSFLAEHDADLHYHLTTNRVFTGTSGRIQNDLIYAIAEVMGDEIKMEIRRAPFVAVMVDETTDVGNVAQLALVLRYVTATGFKERFVKFVDVTSGRRADDLAALIFRFLRNMNAVWTKLLHSVTMYDEDTVLSADGFNARLDDFEFCFLLNTFNGLFEYADVLFGILQTKSLDVQFCMARLNEFCDKVEQERGNFSEIYEEAMRASSGPSVRRGQCTAQGDLRAHYQKLHNSILDNILSQTRNRFQDHEMLMFLSLLDPQHFQTYRKIFPTAAFSSLTQSHGPLFDLPRLKTELTVMYAMADFEGKSPADLHDFLLSKNLSESMGQLYALACLAVTIPVSTVSVERSFSAL
;
A
#
# COMPACT_ATOMS: atom_id res chain seq x y z
N MET A 1 4.64 30.92 -2.03
CA MET A 1 4.44 31.75 -0.82
C MET A 1 5.79 32.34 -0.43
N MET A 2 5.97 33.66 -0.47
CA MET A 2 7.24 34.30 -0.09
C MET A 2 7.48 34.11 1.42
N LYS A 3 8.54 33.37 1.80
CA LYS A 3 8.93 33.16 3.19
C LYS A 3 9.86 34.28 3.65
N THR A 4 9.56 34.89 4.79
CA THR A 4 10.33 35.99 5.39
C THR A 4 11.62 35.48 6.08
N PRO A 5 12.64 36.35 6.31
CA PRO A 5 13.91 35.96 6.94
C PRO A 5 13.81 35.36 8.35
N GLN A 6 12.64 35.49 9.00
CA GLN A 6 12.34 34.98 10.33
C GLN A 6 11.53 33.68 10.32
N SER A 7 11.28 33.07 9.16
CA SER A 7 10.57 31.78 9.10
C SER A 7 11.43 30.65 9.67
N LEU A 8 10.84 29.77 10.49
CA LEU A 8 11.45 28.53 11.01
C LEU A 8 11.95 27.55 9.92
N ASN A 9 11.52 27.73 8.66
CA ASN A 9 11.97 26.93 7.53
C ASN A 9 12.28 27.86 6.35
N ARG A 10 13.54 28.29 6.22
CA ARG A 10 14.00 29.23 5.17
C ARG A 10 14.17 28.58 3.79
N GLY A 11 13.95 27.26 3.71
CA GLY A 11 14.09 26.44 2.50
C GLY A 11 15.49 25.88 2.33
N ASN A 12 15.58 24.67 1.77
CA ASN A 12 16.80 23.85 1.73
C ASN A 12 18.02 24.58 1.15
N TYR A 13 17.85 25.40 0.10
CA TYR A 13 18.96 26.14 -0.51
C TYR A 13 19.54 27.19 0.43
N ALA A 14 18.69 27.97 1.12
CA ALA A 14 19.14 29.01 2.04
C ALA A 14 19.77 28.42 3.31
N GLU A 15 19.21 27.32 3.81
CA GLU A 15 19.78 26.59 4.95
C GLU A 15 21.14 25.97 4.58
N LEU A 16 21.26 25.35 3.41
CA LEU A 16 22.52 24.78 2.93
C LEU A 16 23.60 25.86 2.74
N LEU A 17 23.24 27.02 2.16
CA LEU A 17 24.18 28.14 2.05
C LEU A 17 24.61 28.68 3.42
N SER A 18 23.69 28.74 4.38
CA SER A 18 24.01 29.17 5.75
C SER A 18 24.96 28.19 6.43
N PHE A 19 24.72 26.88 6.29
CA PHE A 19 25.60 25.82 6.78
C PHE A 19 26.99 25.87 6.14
N LEU A 20 27.07 26.04 4.82
CA LEU A 20 28.36 26.20 4.12
C LEU A 20 29.11 27.45 4.59
N ALA A 21 28.38 28.54 4.85
CA ALA A 21 28.96 29.78 5.36
C ALA A 21 29.47 29.67 6.81
N GLU A 22 29.08 28.68 7.60
CA GLU A 22 29.73 28.41 8.89
C GLU A 22 31.18 27.92 8.72
N HIS A 23 31.52 27.41 7.54
CA HIS A 23 32.80 26.77 7.24
C HIS A 23 33.62 27.53 6.18
N ASP A 24 33.07 28.57 5.57
CA ASP A 24 33.70 29.42 4.55
C ASP A 24 33.56 30.90 4.93
N ALA A 25 34.68 31.52 5.31
CA ALA A 25 34.73 32.89 5.81
C ALA A 25 34.37 33.94 4.74
N ASP A 26 34.70 33.68 3.46
CA ASP A 26 34.41 34.60 2.36
C ASP A 26 32.92 34.53 2.00
N LEU A 27 32.33 33.34 2.00
CA LEU A 27 30.89 33.14 1.83
C LEU A 27 30.11 33.77 3.00
N HIS A 28 30.59 33.59 4.23
CA HIS A 28 30.01 34.22 5.42
C HIS A 28 30.01 35.75 5.31
N TYR A 29 31.15 36.33 4.93
CA TYR A 29 31.28 37.76 4.74
C TYR A 29 30.34 38.26 3.63
N HIS A 30 30.28 37.56 2.50
CA HIS A 30 29.40 37.90 1.38
C HIS A 30 27.92 37.90 1.79
N LEU A 31 27.45 36.85 2.48
CA LEU A 31 26.05 36.72 2.88
C LEU A 31 25.64 37.75 3.95
N THR A 32 26.55 38.18 4.82
CA THR A 32 26.26 39.11 5.93
C THR A 32 26.39 40.58 5.57
N THR A 33 27.30 40.92 4.65
CA THR A 33 27.61 42.33 4.33
C THR A 33 26.95 42.84 3.05
N ASN A 34 26.67 41.96 2.09
CA ASN A 34 26.28 42.38 0.75
C ASN A 34 24.75 42.57 0.66
N ARG A 35 24.31 43.82 0.44
CA ARG A 35 22.87 44.19 0.45
C ARG A 35 22.21 44.20 -0.92
N VAL A 36 23.00 44.15 -2.00
CA VAL A 36 22.51 44.28 -3.39
C VAL A 36 22.32 42.92 -4.04
N PHE A 37 23.23 41.97 -3.80
CA PHE A 37 23.17 40.62 -4.35
C PHE A 37 23.72 39.62 -3.33
N THR A 38 22.87 38.69 -2.92
CA THR A 38 23.20 37.61 -1.97
C THR A 38 23.19 36.23 -2.61
N GLY A 39 22.79 36.11 -3.88
CA GLY A 39 22.61 34.81 -4.52
C GLY A 39 21.40 34.00 -4.03
N THR A 40 20.64 34.51 -3.06
CA THR A 40 19.56 33.76 -2.38
C THR A 40 18.15 34.04 -2.91
N SER A 41 18.01 34.90 -3.92
CA SER A 41 16.70 35.22 -4.49
C SER A 41 16.04 33.98 -5.11
N GLY A 42 14.71 33.91 -5.07
CA GLY A 42 13.96 32.80 -5.68
C GLY A 42 14.21 32.66 -7.19
N ARG A 43 14.55 33.77 -7.88
CA ARG A 43 14.94 33.74 -9.29
C ARG A 43 16.22 32.93 -9.50
N ILE A 44 17.26 33.22 -8.71
CA ILE A 44 18.56 32.52 -8.81
C ILE A 44 18.41 31.05 -8.44
N GLN A 45 17.62 30.75 -7.40
CA GLN A 45 17.32 29.37 -7.03
C GLN A 45 16.66 28.61 -8.18
N ASN A 46 15.66 29.20 -8.82
CA ASN A 46 15.01 28.59 -9.98
C ASN A 46 15.96 28.46 -11.17
N ASP A 47 16.78 29.46 -11.47
CA ASP A 47 17.78 29.41 -12.55
C ASP A 47 18.76 28.24 -12.33
N LEU A 48 19.23 28.03 -11.10
CA LEU A 48 20.06 26.87 -10.75
C LEU A 48 19.31 25.55 -10.89
N ILE A 49 18.07 25.47 -10.42
CA ILE A 49 17.22 24.28 -10.57
C ILE A 49 17.04 23.94 -12.05
N TYR A 50 16.77 24.92 -12.90
CA TYR A 50 16.61 24.71 -14.34
C TYR A 50 17.92 24.26 -14.99
N ALA A 51 19.06 24.85 -14.64
CA ALA A 51 20.36 24.42 -15.16
C ALA A 51 20.69 22.97 -14.77
N ILE A 52 20.44 22.58 -13.51
CA ILE A 52 20.64 21.20 -13.05
C ILE A 52 19.67 20.25 -13.76
N ALA A 53 18.40 20.63 -13.87
CA ALA A 53 17.37 19.83 -14.54
C ALA A 53 17.69 19.64 -16.04
N GLU A 54 18.27 20.65 -16.70
CA GLU A 54 18.72 20.55 -18.09
C GLU A 54 19.85 19.54 -18.23
N VAL A 55 20.91 19.66 -17.42
CA VAL A 55 22.05 18.73 -17.44
C VAL A 55 21.62 17.30 -17.12
N MET A 56 20.82 17.12 -16.06
CA MET A 56 20.27 15.81 -15.69
C MET A 56 19.35 15.26 -16.79
N GLY A 57 18.52 16.12 -17.38
CA GLY A 57 17.63 15.75 -18.47
C GLY A 57 18.40 15.26 -19.69
N ASP A 58 19.51 15.90 -20.03
CA ASP A 58 20.35 15.48 -21.15
C ASP A 58 21.08 14.16 -20.88
N GLU A 59 21.57 13.93 -19.66
CA GLU A 59 22.13 12.64 -19.28
C GLU A 59 21.08 11.53 -19.38
N ILE A 60 19.88 11.74 -18.83
CA ILE A 60 18.77 10.80 -18.90
C ILE A 60 18.43 10.48 -20.37
N LYS A 61 18.39 11.50 -21.26
CA LYS A 61 18.18 11.29 -22.69
C LYS A 61 19.29 10.44 -23.32
N MET A 62 20.55 10.67 -22.94
CA MET A 62 21.68 9.87 -23.45
C MET A 62 21.63 8.41 -22.99
N GLU A 63 21.29 8.16 -21.72
CA GLU A 63 21.17 6.80 -21.19
C GLU A 63 20.01 6.05 -21.85
N ILE A 64 18.85 6.71 -22.00
CA ILE A 64 17.67 6.16 -22.69
C ILE A 64 17.98 5.81 -24.15
N ARG A 65 18.75 6.66 -24.87
CA ARG A 65 19.17 6.37 -26.26
C ARG A 65 19.93 5.05 -26.41
N ARG A 66 20.59 4.60 -25.33
CA ARG A 66 21.39 3.37 -25.30
C ARG A 66 20.60 2.19 -24.72
N ALA A 67 19.48 2.46 -24.06
CA ALA A 67 18.64 1.42 -23.47
C ALA A 67 17.79 0.73 -24.55
N PRO A 68 17.73 -0.61 -24.57
CA PRO A 68 16.89 -1.34 -25.53
C PRO A 68 15.40 -1.23 -25.19
N PHE A 69 15.07 -1.07 -23.90
CA PHE A 69 13.71 -0.95 -23.40
C PHE A 69 13.64 0.13 -22.33
N VAL A 70 12.51 0.84 -22.29
CA VAL A 70 12.21 1.90 -21.33
C VAL A 70 10.77 1.71 -20.86
N ALA A 71 10.56 1.64 -19.55
CA ALA A 71 9.24 1.70 -18.95
C ALA A 71 8.95 3.13 -18.46
N VAL A 72 7.70 3.55 -18.63
CA VAL A 72 7.17 4.79 -18.05
C VAL A 72 6.31 4.39 -16.85
N MET A 73 6.70 4.89 -15.68
CA MET A 73 5.96 4.71 -14.43
C MET A 73 5.33 6.03 -14.05
N VAL A 74 4.10 5.95 -13.59
CA VAL A 74 3.23 7.09 -13.34
C VAL A 74 2.54 6.85 -12.02
N ASP A 75 2.72 7.78 -11.08
CA ASP A 75 2.13 7.69 -9.74
C ASP A 75 1.37 8.97 -9.40
N GLU A 76 0.12 8.85 -8.97
CA GLU A 76 -0.71 10.01 -8.60
C GLU A 76 -0.65 10.22 -7.09
N THR A 77 -0.24 11.42 -6.68
CA THR A 77 -0.32 11.86 -5.30
C THR A 77 -1.26 13.05 -5.22
N THR A 78 -2.30 12.96 -4.39
CA THR A 78 -3.17 14.11 -4.09
C THR A 78 -2.71 14.73 -2.77
N ASP A 79 -2.38 16.02 -2.79
CA ASP A 79 -1.99 16.72 -1.57
C ASP A 79 -3.20 17.16 -0.72
N VAL A 80 -2.93 17.65 0.49
CA VAL A 80 -3.95 18.08 1.46
C VAL A 80 -4.78 19.27 0.96
N GLY A 81 -4.34 19.93 -0.12
CA GLY A 81 -5.02 21.04 -0.78
C GLY A 81 -5.92 20.63 -1.94
N ASN A 82 -6.16 19.32 -2.16
CA ASN A 82 -6.84 18.76 -3.32
C ASN A 82 -6.13 19.05 -4.66
N VAL A 83 -4.83 19.37 -4.64
CA VAL A 83 -4.02 19.47 -5.86
C VAL A 83 -3.49 18.08 -6.16
N ALA A 84 -3.94 17.50 -7.27
CA ALA A 84 -3.48 16.21 -7.73
C ALA A 84 -2.24 16.40 -8.60
N GLN A 85 -1.14 15.74 -8.23
CA GLN A 85 0.10 15.74 -8.98
C GLN A 85 0.47 14.33 -9.39
N LEU A 86 0.89 14.20 -10.64
CA LEU A 86 1.35 12.98 -11.23
C LEU A 86 2.88 12.98 -11.29
N ALA A 87 3.53 12.07 -10.56
CA ALA A 87 4.95 11.83 -10.64
C ALA A 87 5.25 10.97 -11.88
N LEU A 88 6.10 11.48 -12.77
CA LEU A 88 6.55 10.72 -13.93
C LEU A 88 7.97 10.21 -13.69
N VAL A 89 8.14 8.90 -13.75
CA VAL A 89 9.41 8.20 -13.57
C VAL A 89 9.70 7.34 -14.79
N LEU A 90 10.94 7.37 -15.26
CA LEU A 90 11.42 6.48 -16.31
C LEU A 90 12.28 5.39 -15.70
N ARG A 91 12.06 4.16 -16.13
CA ARG A 91 12.90 3.02 -15.77
C ARG A 91 13.51 2.39 -17.01
N TYR A 92 14.82 2.18 -16.99
CA TYR A 92 15.54 1.60 -18.12
C TYR A 92 16.82 0.90 -17.69
N VAL A 93 17.31 0.01 -18.56
CA VAL A 93 18.54 -0.77 -18.30
C VAL A 93 19.75 -0.04 -18.85
N THR A 94 20.80 0.02 -18.03
CA THR A 94 22.14 0.51 -18.40
C THR A 94 23.16 -0.61 -18.25
N ALA A 95 24.41 -0.35 -18.68
CA ALA A 95 25.51 -1.31 -18.54
C ALA A 95 25.80 -1.72 -17.09
N THR A 96 25.40 -0.90 -16.11
CA THR A 96 25.64 -1.14 -14.67
C THR A 96 24.39 -1.62 -13.92
N GLY A 97 23.30 -1.95 -14.62
CA GLY A 97 22.01 -2.34 -14.02
C GLY A 97 20.85 -1.45 -14.45
N PHE A 98 19.68 -1.63 -13.85
CA PHE A 98 18.52 -0.79 -14.11
C PHE A 98 18.65 0.54 -13.36
N LYS A 99 18.10 1.61 -13.93
CA LYS A 99 18.01 2.93 -13.35
C LYS A 99 16.58 3.42 -13.36
N GLU A 100 16.20 4.08 -12.29
CA GLU A 100 14.94 4.82 -12.18
C GLU A 100 15.26 6.31 -12.11
N ARG A 101 14.51 7.09 -12.88
CA ARG A 101 14.74 8.52 -13.07
C ARG A 101 13.43 9.27 -13.00
N PHE A 102 13.24 9.97 -11.90
CA PHE A 102 12.20 10.98 -11.82
C PHE A 102 12.45 12.07 -12.87
N VAL A 103 11.40 12.41 -13.61
CA VAL A 103 11.47 13.41 -14.69
C VAL A 103 10.83 14.71 -14.25
N LYS A 104 9.58 14.66 -13.81
CA LYS A 104 8.83 15.83 -13.34
C LYS A 104 7.52 15.43 -12.65
N PHE A 105 6.99 16.37 -11.89
CA PHE A 105 5.58 16.38 -11.53
C PHE A 105 4.75 17.04 -12.61
N VAL A 106 3.52 16.57 -12.76
CA VAL A 106 2.53 17.19 -13.64
C VAL A 106 1.26 17.43 -12.86
N ASP A 107 0.77 18.66 -12.90
CA ASP A 107 -0.53 19.00 -12.33
C ASP A 107 -1.65 18.32 -13.14
N VAL A 108 -2.43 17.49 -12.46
CA VAL A 108 -3.58 16.76 -13.02
C VAL A 108 -4.88 17.10 -12.28
N THR A 109 -4.87 18.18 -11.49
CA THR A 109 -6.02 18.60 -10.65
C THR A 109 -7.31 18.77 -11.44
N SER A 110 -7.23 19.23 -12.69
CA SER A 110 -8.38 19.45 -13.58
C SER A 110 -8.69 18.31 -14.55
N GLY A 111 -7.90 17.23 -14.57
CA GLY A 111 -7.99 16.16 -15.58
C GLY A 111 -7.43 14.85 -15.08
N ARG A 112 -8.22 14.14 -14.26
CA ARG A 112 -7.90 12.83 -13.65
C ARG A 112 -8.56 11.65 -14.36
N ARG A 113 -9.21 11.89 -15.49
CA ARG A 113 -9.82 10.80 -16.26
C ARG A 113 -8.74 10.03 -17.00
N ALA A 114 -9.02 8.76 -17.29
CA ALA A 114 -8.05 7.87 -17.95
C ALA A 114 -7.56 8.43 -19.30
N ASP A 115 -8.43 9.11 -20.05
CA ASP A 115 -8.11 9.80 -21.31
C ASP A 115 -7.21 11.01 -21.11
N ASP A 116 -7.43 11.82 -20.08
CA ASP A 116 -6.58 12.96 -19.74
C ASP A 116 -5.16 12.50 -19.38
N LEU A 117 -5.06 11.45 -18.55
CA LEU A 117 -3.79 10.85 -18.14
C LEU A 117 -3.08 10.18 -19.32
N ALA A 118 -3.80 9.44 -20.16
CA ALA A 118 -3.23 8.84 -21.37
C ALA A 118 -2.71 9.92 -22.33
N ALA A 119 -3.50 10.96 -22.60
CA ALA A 119 -3.09 12.08 -23.45
C ALA A 119 -1.87 12.81 -22.88
N LEU A 120 -1.79 12.94 -21.56
CA LEU A 120 -0.64 13.51 -20.87
C LEU A 120 0.63 12.68 -21.10
N ILE A 121 0.53 11.36 -20.91
CA ILE A 121 1.64 10.41 -21.11
C ILE A 121 2.07 10.43 -22.58
N PHE A 122 1.13 10.38 -23.52
CA PHE A 122 1.44 10.46 -24.95
C PHE A 122 2.09 11.79 -25.34
N ARG A 123 1.63 12.92 -24.80
CA ARG A 123 2.25 14.23 -25.03
C ARG A 123 3.67 14.27 -24.47
N PHE A 124 3.91 13.67 -23.31
CA PHE A 124 5.24 13.54 -22.73
C PHE A 124 6.16 12.70 -23.62
N LEU A 125 5.71 11.53 -24.06
CA LEU A 125 6.43 10.66 -24.99
C LEU A 125 6.74 11.36 -26.31
N ARG A 126 5.80 12.15 -26.84
CA ARG A 126 5.99 12.98 -28.05
C ARG A 126 6.97 14.13 -27.88
N ASN A 127 7.07 14.72 -26.69
CA ASN A 127 8.08 15.75 -26.43
C ASN A 127 9.50 15.15 -26.32
N MET A 128 9.60 13.89 -25.89
CA MET A 128 10.86 13.14 -25.92
C MET A 128 11.29 12.74 -27.34
N ASN A 129 10.40 12.82 -28.33
CA ASN A 129 10.51 12.26 -29.70
C ASN A 129 11.73 12.76 -30.52
N ALA A 130 12.37 13.88 -30.17
CA ALA A 130 13.67 14.28 -30.73
C ALA A 130 14.82 13.27 -30.43
N VAL A 131 14.60 12.38 -29.48
CA VAL A 131 15.49 11.27 -29.10
C VAL A 131 15.20 9.99 -29.89
N TRP A 132 13.99 9.86 -30.44
CA TRP A 132 13.44 8.62 -31.00
C TRP A 132 13.60 8.50 -32.52
N THR A 133 14.21 9.47 -33.20
CA THR A 133 14.46 9.42 -34.66
C THR A 133 15.41 8.30 -35.10
N LYS A 134 16.11 7.63 -34.17
CA LYS A 134 16.82 6.35 -34.46
C LYS A 134 15.92 5.11 -34.35
N LEU A 135 14.84 5.17 -33.57
CA LEU A 135 13.83 4.12 -33.48
C LEU A 135 12.74 4.27 -34.56
N LEU A 136 12.50 5.49 -35.05
CA LEU A 136 11.51 5.77 -36.09
C LEU A 136 11.94 5.34 -37.50
N HIS A 137 13.22 5.09 -37.76
CA HIS A 137 13.63 4.37 -38.98
C HIS A 137 13.35 2.86 -38.91
N SER A 138 12.87 2.36 -37.76
CA SER A 138 12.42 0.99 -37.57
C SER A 138 10.98 0.88 -37.06
N VAL A 139 10.17 1.95 -37.08
CA VAL A 139 8.75 1.90 -36.69
C VAL A 139 7.89 2.57 -37.76
N THR A 140 7.76 1.88 -38.89
CA THR A 140 6.45 1.75 -39.51
C THR A 140 5.72 0.62 -38.79
N MET A 141 4.41 0.80 -38.55
CA MET A 141 3.48 -0.09 -37.84
C MET A 141 3.42 0.18 -36.32
N TYR A 142 2.25 0.66 -35.83
CA TYR A 142 1.73 0.02 -34.62
C TYR A 142 1.66 -1.46 -34.98
N ASP A 143 2.27 -2.35 -34.20
CA ASP A 143 1.98 -3.76 -34.45
C ASP A 143 0.47 -3.95 -34.35
N GLU A 144 -0.08 -4.80 -35.21
CA GLU A 144 -1.50 -5.16 -35.15
C GLU A 144 -1.90 -5.52 -33.72
N ASP A 145 -0.98 -6.12 -32.95
CA ASP A 145 -1.16 -6.56 -31.58
C ASP A 145 -1.55 -5.43 -30.60
N THR A 146 -1.02 -4.21 -30.75
CA THR A 146 -1.37 -3.08 -29.86
C THR A 146 -2.79 -2.55 -30.13
N VAL A 147 -3.19 -2.47 -31.41
CA VAL A 147 -4.55 -2.05 -31.80
C VAL A 147 -5.56 -3.14 -31.44
N LEU A 148 -5.22 -4.41 -31.70
CA LEU A 148 -6.00 -5.58 -31.28
C LEU A 148 -6.13 -5.66 -29.76
N SER A 149 -5.11 -5.28 -29.00
CA SER A 149 -5.18 -5.26 -27.53
C SER A 149 -6.13 -4.19 -27.02
N ALA A 150 -6.09 -2.98 -27.59
CA ALA A 150 -7.00 -1.90 -27.23
C ALA A 150 -8.47 -2.23 -27.59
N ASP A 151 -8.70 -2.76 -28.79
CA ASP A 151 -10.00 -3.26 -29.21
C ASP A 151 -10.44 -4.44 -28.33
N GLY A 152 -9.52 -5.32 -27.92
CA GLY A 152 -9.75 -6.42 -27.00
C GLY A 152 -10.15 -5.97 -25.59
N PHE A 153 -9.54 -4.92 -25.06
CA PHE A 153 -9.93 -4.34 -23.78
C PHE A 153 -11.28 -3.63 -23.88
N ASN A 154 -11.55 -2.91 -24.96
CA ASN A 154 -12.83 -2.25 -25.18
C ASN A 154 -13.97 -3.27 -25.34
N ALA A 155 -13.72 -4.38 -26.04
CA ALA A 155 -14.63 -5.51 -26.14
C ALA A 155 -14.85 -6.21 -24.78
N ARG A 156 -13.84 -6.25 -23.90
CA ARG A 156 -13.99 -6.74 -22.52
C ARG A 156 -14.80 -5.80 -21.64
N LEU A 157 -14.73 -4.49 -21.85
CA LEU A 157 -15.53 -3.52 -21.09
C LEU A 157 -17.00 -3.51 -21.52
N ASP A 158 -17.30 -3.90 -22.76
CA ASP A 158 -18.67 -4.15 -23.24
C ASP A 158 -19.15 -5.60 -23.01
N ASP A 159 -18.30 -6.46 -22.43
CA ASP A 159 -18.67 -7.85 -22.15
C ASP A 159 -19.53 -7.94 -20.89
N PHE A 160 -20.71 -8.57 -21.05
CA PHE A 160 -21.67 -8.73 -19.96
C PHE A 160 -21.09 -9.53 -18.78
N GLU A 161 -20.32 -10.59 -19.04
CA GLU A 161 -19.76 -11.44 -17.99
C GLU A 161 -18.75 -10.63 -17.15
N PHE A 162 -17.89 -9.85 -17.81
CA PHE A 162 -16.97 -8.93 -17.15
C PHE A 162 -17.72 -7.87 -16.31
N CYS A 163 -18.71 -7.18 -16.88
CA CYS A 163 -19.50 -6.17 -16.16
C CYS A 163 -20.27 -6.77 -14.98
N PHE A 164 -20.81 -7.99 -15.13
CA PHE A 164 -21.48 -8.71 -14.05
C PHE A 164 -20.53 -9.07 -12.91
N LEU A 165 -19.35 -9.60 -13.23
CA LEU A 165 -18.33 -9.91 -12.24
C LEU A 165 -17.84 -8.63 -11.54
N LEU A 166 -17.58 -7.57 -12.29
CA LEU A 166 -17.14 -6.28 -11.74
C LEU A 166 -18.16 -5.74 -10.73
N ASN A 167 -19.45 -5.71 -11.08
CA ASN A 167 -20.51 -5.27 -10.16
C ASN A 167 -20.68 -6.21 -8.97
N THR A 168 -20.50 -7.53 -9.16
CA THR A 168 -20.49 -8.51 -8.05
C THR A 168 -19.34 -8.23 -7.07
N PHE A 169 -18.14 -7.92 -7.55
CA PHE A 169 -16.99 -7.64 -6.68
C PHE A 169 -17.02 -6.23 -6.07
N ASN A 170 -17.62 -5.25 -6.75
CA ASN A 170 -17.70 -3.87 -6.26
C ASN A 170 -18.38 -3.79 -4.88
N GLY A 171 -19.49 -4.51 -4.69
CA GLY A 171 -20.18 -4.58 -3.40
C GLY A 171 -19.38 -5.27 -2.28
N LEU A 172 -18.32 -6.00 -2.63
CA LEU A 172 -17.45 -6.71 -1.70
C LEU A 172 -16.18 -5.93 -1.36
N PHE A 173 -15.62 -5.21 -2.34
CA PHE A 173 -14.33 -4.53 -2.20
C PHE A 173 -14.35 -3.41 -1.18
N GLU A 174 -15.44 -2.64 -1.08
CA GLU A 174 -15.56 -1.59 -0.06
C GLU A 174 -15.36 -2.14 1.36
N TYR A 175 -15.95 -3.30 1.65
CA TYR A 175 -15.84 -3.94 2.97
C TYR A 175 -14.53 -4.72 3.13
N ALA A 176 -14.04 -5.34 2.04
CA ALA A 176 -12.76 -6.03 2.05
C ALA A 176 -11.59 -5.07 2.32
N ASP A 177 -11.64 -3.84 1.78
CA ASP A 177 -10.61 -2.81 2.02
C ASP A 177 -10.59 -2.34 3.47
N VAL A 178 -11.78 -2.14 4.08
CA VAL A 178 -11.89 -1.80 5.51
C VAL A 178 -11.34 -2.93 6.38
N LEU A 179 -11.75 -4.18 6.10
CA LEU A 179 -11.25 -5.35 6.82
C LEU A 179 -9.74 -5.50 6.64
N PHE A 180 -9.22 -5.31 5.42
CA PHE A 180 -7.79 -5.37 5.13
C PHE A 180 -7.01 -4.33 5.93
N GLY A 181 -7.47 -3.07 5.95
CA GLY A 181 -6.87 -2.01 6.75
C GLY A 181 -6.83 -2.36 8.25
N ILE A 182 -7.89 -2.96 8.77
CA ILE A 182 -7.97 -3.42 10.16
C ILE A 182 -6.98 -4.57 10.42
N LEU A 183 -6.95 -5.59 9.57
CA LEU A 183 -6.05 -6.74 9.69
C LEU A 183 -4.57 -6.37 9.47
N GLN A 184 -4.28 -5.20 8.92
CA GLN A 184 -2.93 -4.64 8.83
C GLN A 184 -2.50 -3.88 10.08
N THR A 185 -3.41 -3.56 11.00
CA THR A 185 -3.02 -2.92 12.25
C THR A 185 -2.16 -3.87 13.10
N LYS A 186 -1.13 -3.34 13.77
CA LYS A 186 -0.23 -4.12 14.64
C LYS A 186 -0.86 -4.45 16.00
N SER A 187 -2.18 -4.39 16.14
CA SER A 187 -2.86 -4.73 17.39
C SER A 187 -2.85 -6.25 17.58
N LEU A 188 -2.75 -6.71 18.83
CA LEU A 188 -2.85 -8.12 19.19
C LEU A 188 -4.28 -8.49 19.61
N ASP A 189 -5.24 -7.60 19.34
CA ASP A 189 -6.65 -7.79 19.66
C ASP A 189 -7.31 -8.71 18.62
N VAL A 190 -7.10 -10.01 18.83
CA VAL A 190 -7.70 -11.08 18.03
C VAL A 190 -9.23 -11.02 18.10
N GLN A 191 -9.82 -10.59 19.22
CA GLN A 191 -11.29 -10.52 19.35
C GLN A 191 -11.88 -9.43 18.47
N PHE A 192 -11.25 -8.26 18.45
CA PHE A 192 -11.63 -7.19 17.54
C PHE A 192 -11.52 -7.61 16.07
N CYS A 193 -10.41 -8.27 15.70
CA CYS A 193 -10.22 -8.78 14.35
C CYS A 193 -11.31 -9.78 13.96
N MET A 194 -11.66 -10.70 14.86
CA MET A 194 -12.70 -11.69 14.62
C MET A 194 -14.11 -11.08 14.52
N ALA A 195 -14.41 -10.07 15.33
CA ALA A 195 -15.68 -9.34 15.19
C ALA A 195 -15.80 -8.72 13.79
N ARG A 196 -14.74 -8.10 13.28
CA ARG A 196 -14.71 -7.48 11.95
C ARG A 196 -14.75 -8.50 10.82
N LEU A 197 -14.11 -9.65 11.00
CA LEU A 197 -14.21 -10.78 10.07
C LEU A 197 -15.64 -11.33 9.98
N ASN A 198 -16.34 -11.45 11.11
CA ASN A 198 -17.72 -11.89 11.15
C ASN A 198 -18.66 -10.86 10.50
N GLU A 199 -18.48 -9.58 10.79
CA GLU A 199 -19.23 -8.50 10.11
C GLU A 199 -19.02 -8.53 8.60
N PHE A 200 -17.79 -8.75 8.13
CA PHE A 200 -17.50 -8.93 6.71
C PHE A 200 -18.26 -10.15 6.15
N CYS A 201 -18.19 -11.31 6.81
CA CYS A 201 -18.93 -12.49 6.38
C CYS A 201 -20.44 -12.26 6.32
N ASP A 202 -21.02 -11.59 7.32
CA ASP A 202 -22.43 -11.24 7.35
C ASP A 202 -22.81 -10.33 6.19
N LYS A 203 -21.92 -9.38 5.85
CA LYS A 203 -22.11 -8.48 4.71
C LYS A 203 -22.03 -9.22 3.36
N VAL A 204 -21.07 -10.12 3.18
CA VAL A 204 -20.98 -10.99 1.98
C VAL A 204 -22.25 -11.83 1.83
N GLU A 205 -22.81 -12.32 2.94
CA GLU A 205 -24.07 -13.07 2.92
C GLU A 205 -25.28 -12.19 2.54
N GLN A 206 -25.30 -10.93 2.99
CA GLN A 206 -26.33 -9.95 2.60
C GLN A 206 -26.29 -9.60 1.10
N GLU A 207 -25.10 -9.57 0.49
CA GLU A 207 -24.94 -9.26 -0.95
C GLU A 207 -25.66 -10.25 -1.87
N ARG A 208 -26.01 -11.45 -1.39
CA ARG A 208 -26.87 -12.39 -2.14
C ARG A 208 -28.21 -11.78 -2.56
N GLY A 209 -28.75 -10.87 -1.74
CA GLY A 209 -30.01 -10.18 -2.02
C GLY A 209 -29.92 -9.23 -3.22
N ASN A 210 -28.71 -8.76 -3.55
CA ASN A 210 -28.48 -7.72 -4.56
C ASN A 210 -28.31 -8.28 -5.97
N PHE A 211 -28.40 -9.60 -6.16
CA PHE A 211 -28.24 -10.25 -7.46
C PHE A 211 -29.09 -9.59 -8.58
N SER A 212 -30.35 -9.24 -8.28
CA SER A 212 -31.23 -8.67 -9.30
C SER A 212 -30.77 -7.30 -9.79
N GLU A 213 -30.29 -6.45 -8.88
CA GLU A 213 -29.78 -5.13 -9.20
C GLU A 213 -28.47 -5.23 -10.00
N ILE A 214 -27.53 -6.06 -9.53
CA ILE A 214 -26.25 -6.34 -10.20
C ILE A 214 -26.47 -6.85 -11.63
N TYR A 215 -27.41 -7.78 -11.81
CA TYR A 215 -27.72 -8.34 -13.12
C TYR A 215 -28.32 -7.29 -14.06
N GLU A 216 -29.23 -6.44 -13.56
CA GLU A 216 -29.82 -5.36 -14.35
C GLU A 216 -28.82 -4.26 -14.71
N GLU A 217 -27.90 -3.92 -13.81
CA GLU A 217 -26.83 -2.96 -14.09
C GLU A 217 -25.86 -3.49 -15.14
N ALA A 218 -25.46 -4.76 -15.05
CA ALA A 218 -24.66 -5.42 -16.09
C ALA A 218 -25.38 -5.45 -17.45
N MET A 219 -26.71 -5.68 -17.45
CA MET A 219 -27.53 -5.63 -18.67
C MET A 219 -27.60 -4.21 -19.28
N ARG A 220 -27.56 -3.16 -18.46
CA ARG A 220 -27.58 -1.76 -18.94
C ARG A 220 -26.21 -1.31 -19.44
N ALA A 221 -25.13 -1.83 -18.87
CA ALA A 221 -23.76 -1.44 -19.15
C ALA A 221 -23.12 -2.20 -20.33
N SER A 222 -23.78 -3.22 -20.89
CA SER A 222 -23.22 -4.08 -21.93
C SER A 222 -24.24 -4.46 -23.00
N SER A 223 -23.77 -5.03 -24.11
CA SER A 223 -24.58 -5.61 -25.18
C SER A 223 -25.48 -6.81 -24.77
N GLY A 224 -25.50 -7.17 -23.48
CA GLY A 224 -26.23 -8.31 -22.92
C GLY A 224 -25.42 -9.62 -22.94
N PRO A 225 -25.87 -10.67 -22.24
CA PRO A 225 -25.11 -11.91 -22.09
C PRO A 225 -24.97 -12.64 -23.43
N SER A 226 -23.71 -12.86 -23.81
CA SER A 226 -23.34 -13.64 -25.00
C SER A 226 -23.79 -15.10 -24.86
N VAL A 227 -24.80 -15.52 -25.64
CA VAL A 227 -25.19 -16.94 -25.73
C VAL A 227 -24.09 -17.67 -26.49
N ARG A 228 -23.31 -18.52 -25.82
CA ARG A 228 -22.33 -19.39 -26.50
C ARG A 228 -23.06 -20.26 -27.52
N ARG A 229 -22.61 -20.20 -28.79
CA ARG A 229 -23.23 -20.94 -29.91
C ARG A 229 -23.36 -22.43 -29.57
N GLY A 230 -24.60 -22.88 -29.38
CA GLY A 230 -24.93 -24.29 -29.14
C GLY A 230 -26.00 -24.57 -28.07
N GLN A 231 -26.38 -23.59 -27.25
CA GLN A 231 -27.43 -23.76 -26.24
C GLN A 231 -28.59 -22.80 -26.50
N CYS A 232 -29.70 -23.31 -27.05
CA CYS A 232 -30.99 -22.65 -26.94
C CYS A 232 -31.47 -22.81 -25.50
N THR A 233 -31.29 -21.77 -24.69
CA THR A 233 -31.83 -21.72 -23.33
C THR A 233 -32.66 -20.46 -23.20
N ALA A 234 -33.87 -20.58 -22.66
CA ALA A 234 -34.77 -19.45 -22.50
C ALA A 234 -34.10 -18.37 -21.62
N GLN A 235 -34.49 -17.11 -21.76
CA GLN A 235 -33.93 -16.00 -20.97
C GLN A 235 -33.95 -16.26 -19.44
N GLY A 236 -34.90 -17.06 -18.95
CA GLY A 236 -34.96 -17.52 -17.56
C GLY A 236 -33.82 -18.46 -17.13
N ASP A 237 -33.33 -19.31 -18.02
CA ASP A 237 -32.22 -20.25 -17.73
C ASP A 237 -30.89 -19.51 -17.58
N LEU A 238 -30.69 -18.44 -18.35
CA LEU A 238 -29.47 -17.64 -18.34
C LEU A 238 -29.36 -16.79 -17.06
N ARG A 239 -30.46 -16.17 -16.63
CA ARG A 239 -30.51 -15.46 -15.34
C ARG A 239 -30.25 -16.44 -14.19
N ALA A 240 -30.81 -17.64 -14.23
CA ALA A 240 -30.57 -18.67 -13.22
C ALA A 240 -29.09 -19.14 -13.20
N HIS A 241 -28.42 -19.18 -14.36
CA HIS A 241 -26.99 -19.47 -14.44
C HIS A 241 -26.15 -18.41 -13.72
N TYR A 242 -26.34 -17.12 -14.03
CA TYR A 242 -25.60 -16.04 -13.37
C TYR A 242 -25.94 -15.91 -11.88
N GLN A 243 -27.17 -16.24 -11.48
CA GLN A 243 -27.52 -16.31 -10.06
C GLN A 243 -26.72 -17.40 -9.32
N LYS A 244 -26.56 -18.57 -9.94
CA LYS A 244 -25.71 -19.63 -9.39
C LYS A 244 -24.24 -19.21 -9.34
N LEU A 245 -23.75 -18.53 -10.37
CA LEU A 245 -22.37 -18.03 -10.42
C LEU A 245 -22.10 -17.02 -9.30
N HIS A 246 -22.97 -16.02 -9.13
CA HIS A 246 -22.89 -15.03 -8.06
C HIS A 246 -22.86 -15.70 -6.68
N ASN A 247 -23.81 -16.61 -6.42
CA ASN A 247 -23.82 -17.35 -5.16
C ASN A 247 -22.55 -18.18 -4.95
N SER A 248 -22.02 -18.81 -6.01
CA SER A 248 -20.79 -19.62 -5.92
C SER A 248 -19.56 -18.77 -5.61
N ILE A 249 -19.49 -17.54 -6.14
CA ILE A 249 -18.41 -16.59 -5.83
C ILE A 249 -18.48 -16.21 -4.34
N LEU A 250 -19.66 -15.85 -3.85
CA LEU A 250 -19.86 -15.51 -2.44
C LEU A 250 -19.57 -16.69 -1.51
N ASP A 251 -20.02 -17.90 -1.88
CA ASP A 251 -19.74 -19.14 -1.14
C ASP A 251 -18.24 -19.42 -1.05
N ASN A 252 -17.51 -19.21 -2.15
CA ASN A 252 -16.07 -19.38 -2.17
C ASN A 252 -15.39 -18.39 -1.23
N ILE A 253 -15.72 -17.10 -1.33
CA ILE A 253 -15.14 -16.05 -0.46
C ILE A 253 -15.44 -16.34 1.01
N LEU A 254 -16.67 -16.71 1.36
CA LEU A 254 -17.06 -17.08 2.71
C LEU A 254 -16.28 -18.30 3.20
N SER A 255 -16.19 -19.36 2.38
CA SER A 255 -15.47 -20.58 2.74
C SER A 255 -13.98 -20.31 2.94
N GLN A 256 -13.33 -19.60 2.02
CA GLN A 256 -11.92 -19.27 2.12
C GLN A 256 -11.62 -18.39 3.33
N THR A 257 -12.47 -17.38 3.59
CA THR A 257 -12.32 -16.51 4.77
C THR A 257 -12.47 -17.31 6.06
N ARG A 258 -13.55 -18.10 6.18
CA ARG A 258 -13.78 -18.92 7.39
C ARG A 258 -12.69 -19.96 7.60
N ASN A 259 -12.27 -20.67 6.56
CA ASN A 259 -11.20 -21.66 6.65
C ASN A 259 -9.86 -21.03 7.04
N ARG A 260 -9.53 -19.86 6.47
CA ARG A 260 -8.28 -19.16 6.75
C ARG A 260 -8.16 -18.74 8.23
N PHE A 261 -9.28 -18.39 8.85
CA PHE A 261 -9.31 -17.92 10.23
C PHE A 261 -9.86 -18.97 11.21
N GLN A 262 -10.12 -20.20 10.80
CA GLN A 262 -10.80 -21.23 11.60
C GLN A 262 -10.14 -21.49 12.97
N ASP A 263 -8.81 -21.44 13.03
CA ASP A 263 -8.04 -21.72 14.26
C ASP A 263 -7.70 -20.45 15.06
N HIS A 264 -8.43 -19.34 14.86
CA HIS A 264 -8.17 -18.07 15.55
C HIS A 264 -8.20 -18.18 17.08
N GLU A 265 -8.99 -19.10 17.64
CA GLU A 265 -9.09 -19.33 19.08
C GLU A 265 -7.75 -19.78 19.69
N MET A 266 -6.89 -20.41 18.88
CA MET A 266 -5.54 -20.82 19.27
C MET A 266 -4.57 -19.65 19.37
N LEU A 267 -4.91 -18.46 18.85
CA LEU A 267 -4.09 -17.25 18.91
C LEU A 267 -4.57 -16.25 19.97
N MET A 268 -5.69 -16.54 20.64
CA MET A 268 -6.26 -15.69 21.70
C MET A 268 -5.27 -15.40 22.83
N PHE A 269 -4.31 -16.29 23.08
CA PHE A 269 -3.26 -16.07 24.08
C PHE A 269 -2.32 -14.90 23.75
N LEU A 270 -2.22 -14.45 22.50
CA LEU A 270 -1.37 -13.30 22.15
C LEU A 270 -1.84 -12.02 22.85
N SER A 271 -3.14 -11.93 23.16
CA SER A 271 -3.71 -10.82 23.94
C SER A 271 -3.10 -10.69 25.34
N LEU A 272 -2.52 -11.76 25.91
CA LEU A 272 -1.79 -11.72 27.19
C LEU A 272 -0.63 -10.72 27.17
N LEU A 273 -0.06 -10.44 26.00
CA LEU A 273 1.03 -9.49 25.80
C LEU A 273 0.58 -8.19 25.12
N ASP A 274 -0.73 -7.94 25.01
CA ASP A 274 -1.25 -6.69 24.44
C ASP A 274 -1.19 -5.55 25.47
N PRO A 275 -0.39 -4.50 25.24
CA PRO A 275 -0.24 -3.40 26.18
C PRO A 275 -1.56 -2.65 26.45
N GLN A 276 -2.49 -2.65 25.49
CA GLN A 276 -3.78 -1.98 25.64
C GLN A 276 -4.62 -2.61 26.76
N HIS A 277 -4.39 -3.88 27.07
CA HIS A 277 -5.15 -4.63 28.07
C HIS A 277 -4.50 -4.66 29.46
N PHE A 278 -3.24 -4.22 29.63
CA PHE A 278 -2.50 -4.39 30.89
C PHE A 278 -3.20 -3.76 32.09
N GLN A 279 -3.80 -2.56 31.93
CA GLN A 279 -4.54 -1.89 33.01
C GLN A 279 -5.79 -2.66 33.45
N THR A 280 -6.44 -3.34 32.52
CA THR A 280 -7.59 -4.21 32.79
C THR A 280 -7.11 -5.51 33.44
N TYR A 281 -6.06 -6.13 32.90
CA TYR A 281 -5.51 -7.41 33.35
C TYR A 281 -4.85 -7.34 34.73
N ARG A 282 -4.36 -6.17 35.11
CA ARG A 282 -3.91 -5.88 36.47
C ARG A 282 -5.02 -6.04 37.51
N LYS A 283 -6.26 -5.73 37.15
CA LYS A 283 -7.43 -5.85 38.05
C LYS A 283 -8.08 -7.23 37.96
N ILE A 284 -8.17 -7.77 36.75
CA ILE A 284 -8.86 -9.04 36.47
C ILE A 284 -7.98 -9.87 35.54
N PHE A 285 -7.44 -10.97 36.06
CA PHE A 285 -6.56 -11.83 35.27
C PHE A 285 -7.30 -12.44 34.06
N PRO A 286 -6.71 -12.44 32.85
CA PRO A 286 -7.35 -12.90 31.61
C PRO A 286 -7.41 -14.42 31.51
N THR A 287 -8.35 -15.05 32.23
CA THR A 287 -8.49 -16.51 32.28
C THR A 287 -8.77 -17.13 30.91
N ALA A 288 -9.55 -16.48 30.05
CA ALA A 288 -9.87 -17.00 28.71
C ALA A 288 -8.63 -17.08 27.81
N ALA A 289 -7.83 -16.02 27.74
CA ALA A 289 -6.58 -16.00 26.97
C ALA A 289 -5.55 -16.99 27.55
N PHE A 290 -5.50 -17.12 28.87
CA PHE A 290 -4.62 -18.09 29.53
C PHE A 290 -5.04 -19.55 29.28
N SER A 291 -6.34 -19.84 29.23
CA SER A 291 -6.86 -21.15 28.83
C SER A 291 -6.54 -21.47 27.37
N SER A 292 -6.62 -20.48 26.47
CA SER A 292 -6.19 -20.64 25.07
C SER A 292 -4.70 -21.01 24.96
N LEU A 293 -3.82 -20.38 25.76
CA LEU A 293 -2.40 -20.76 25.82
C LEU A 293 -2.24 -22.21 26.32
N THR A 294 -2.97 -22.56 27.36
CA THR A 294 -2.92 -23.89 27.99
C THR A 294 -3.30 -24.98 27.00
N GLN A 295 -4.32 -24.73 26.17
CA GLN A 295 -4.79 -25.69 25.17
C GLN A 295 -3.85 -25.80 23.96
N SER A 296 -3.25 -24.69 23.52
CA SER A 296 -2.42 -24.64 22.31
C SER A 296 -0.96 -25.00 22.55
N HIS A 297 -0.33 -24.39 23.56
CA HIS A 297 1.11 -24.45 23.82
C HIS A 297 1.43 -24.84 25.27
N GLY A 298 0.44 -25.26 26.06
CA GLY A 298 0.57 -25.57 27.48
C GLY A 298 1.77 -26.43 27.88
N PRO A 299 2.13 -27.51 27.13
CA PRO A 299 3.30 -28.33 27.44
C PRO A 299 4.64 -27.59 27.40
N LEU A 300 4.72 -26.42 26.77
CA LEU A 300 5.93 -25.60 26.69
C LEU A 300 6.15 -24.75 27.95
N PHE A 301 5.16 -24.64 28.84
CA PHE A 301 5.17 -23.69 29.95
C PHE A 301 4.92 -24.37 31.31
N ASP A 302 5.61 -23.86 32.34
CA ASP A 302 5.19 -24.02 33.72
C ASP A 302 4.05 -23.02 33.98
N LEU A 303 2.81 -23.49 33.83
CA LEU A 303 1.61 -22.65 33.88
C LEU A 303 1.45 -21.89 35.22
N PRO A 304 1.62 -22.53 36.41
CA PRO A 304 1.61 -21.79 37.68
C PRO A 304 2.64 -20.67 37.75
N ARG A 305 3.88 -20.94 37.29
CA ARG A 305 4.94 -19.93 37.28
C ARG A 305 4.65 -18.81 36.28
N LEU A 306 4.22 -19.15 35.06
CA LEU A 306 3.84 -18.18 34.04
C LEU A 306 2.73 -17.24 34.53
N LYS A 307 1.69 -17.78 35.19
CA LYS A 307 0.61 -16.98 35.75
C LYS A 307 1.11 -15.96 36.77
N THR A 308 2.08 -16.35 37.59
CA THR A 308 2.73 -15.47 38.57
C THR A 308 3.53 -14.38 37.86
N GLU A 309 4.35 -14.74 36.87
CA GLU A 309 5.17 -13.80 36.10
C GLU A 309 4.32 -12.80 35.30
N LEU A 310 3.23 -13.22 34.67
CA LEU A 310 2.26 -12.33 34.01
C LEU A 310 1.59 -11.36 34.99
N THR A 311 1.24 -11.83 36.19
CA THR A 311 0.64 -10.97 37.22
C THR A 311 1.63 -9.89 37.67
N VAL A 312 2.91 -10.25 37.80
CA VAL A 312 3.99 -9.29 38.09
C VAL A 312 4.15 -8.29 36.94
N MET A 313 4.16 -8.75 35.69
CA MET A 313 4.24 -7.89 34.51
C MET A 313 3.11 -6.85 34.48
N TYR A 314 1.85 -7.25 34.69
CA TYR A 314 0.72 -6.32 34.69
C TYR A 314 0.75 -5.31 35.84
N ALA A 315 1.45 -5.61 36.94
CA ALA A 315 1.51 -4.76 38.12
C ALA A 315 2.66 -3.73 38.09
N MET A 316 3.73 -4.00 37.34
CA MET A 316 4.95 -3.20 37.32
C MET A 316 4.95 -2.17 36.18
N ALA A 317 5.22 -0.91 36.52
CA ALA A 317 5.28 0.19 35.55
C ALA A 317 6.38 0.00 34.48
N ASP A 318 7.45 -0.73 34.83
CA ASP A 318 8.55 -1.03 33.92
C ASP A 318 8.13 -1.83 32.67
N PHE A 319 6.97 -2.50 32.68
CA PHE A 319 6.47 -3.25 31.52
C PHE A 319 5.36 -2.51 30.75
N GLU A 320 4.88 -1.37 31.26
CA GLU A 320 3.75 -0.66 30.68
C GLU A 320 4.06 -0.17 29.24
N GLY A 321 3.12 -0.40 28.33
CA GLY A 321 3.21 0.06 26.94
C GLY A 321 4.16 -0.73 26.01
N LYS A 322 4.86 -1.75 26.49
CA LYS A 322 5.85 -2.49 25.69
C LYS A 322 5.20 -3.53 24.78
N SER A 323 5.42 -3.43 23.48
CA SER A 323 5.03 -4.49 22.53
C SER A 323 5.77 -5.80 22.84
N PRO A 324 5.35 -6.96 22.30
CA PRO A 324 6.06 -8.23 22.52
C PRO A 324 7.55 -8.19 22.14
N ALA A 325 7.90 -7.43 21.10
CA ALA A 325 9.30 -7.22 20.70
C ALA A 325 10.06 -6.37 21.73
N ASP A 326 9.46 -5.25 22.17
CA ASP A 326 10.06 -4.39 23.21
C ASP A 326 10.19 -5.14 24.54
N LEU A 327 9.22 -6.01 24.85
CA LEU A 327 9.23 -6.86 26.04
C LEU A 327 10.35 -7.89 25.98
N HIS A 328 10.52 -8.55 24.83
CA HIS A 328 11.63 -9.47 24.59
C HIS A 328 12.99 -8.77 24.81
N ASP A 329 13.18 -7.60 24.18
CA ASP A 329 14.43 -6.84 24.26
C ASP A 329 14.68 -6.28 25.67
N PHE A 330 13.61 -5.88 26.37
CA PHE A 330 13.68 -5.45 27.76
C PHE A 330 14.12 -6.59 28.68
N LEU A 331 13.53 -7.79 28.54
CA LEU A 331 13.87 -8.95 29.35
C LEU A 331 15.33 -9.39 29.14
N LEU A 332 15.83 -9.31 27.91
CA LEU A 332 17.25 -9.57 27.61
C LEU A 332 18.18 -8.49 28.17
N SER A 333 17.91 -7.22 27.88
CA SER A 333 18.79 -6.11 28.30
C SER A 333 18.89 -5.94 29.81
N LYS A 334 17.87 -6.37 30.55
CA LYS A 334 17.84 -6.34 32.02
C LYS A 334 18.29 -7.66 32.67
N ASN A 335 18.73 -8.65 31.89
CA ASN A 335 19.08 -10.00 32.36
C ASN A 335 17.94 -10.66 33.16
N LEU A 336 16.69 -10.37 32.80
CA LEU A 336 15.49 -10.95 33.43
C LEU A 336 15.06 -12.26 32.77
N SER A 337 15.76 -12.71 31.72
CA SER A 337 15.47 -13.95 30.99
C SER A 337 15.52 -15.20 31.87
N GLU A 338 16.33 -15.21 32.94
CA GLU A 338 16.40 -16.34 33.88
C GLU A 338 15.36 -16.21 35.02
N SER A 339 15.16 -14.99 35.53
CA SER A 339 14.20 -14.73 36.62
C SER A 339 12.75 -14.85 36.16
N MET A 340 12.45 -14.36 34.95
CA MET A 340 11.12 -14.38 34.32
C MET A 340 11.14 -15.26 33.06
N GLY A 341 11.64 -16.49 33.22
CA GLY A 341 11.87 -17.39 32.09
C GLY A 341 10.60 -17.83 31.35
N GLN A 342 9.46 -17.90 32.03
CA GLN A 342 8.20 -18.25 31.38
C GLN A 342 7.66 -17.08 30.56
N LEU A 343 7.74 -15.85 31.09
CA LEU A 343 7.39 -14.64 30.38
C LEU A 343 8.29 -14.41 29.16
N TYR A 344 9.61 -14.64 29.33
CA TYR A 344 10.56 -14.57 28.23
C TYR A 344 10.24 -15.59 27.13
N ALA A 345 9.94 -16.84 27.49
CA ALA A 345 9.52 -17.86 26.53
C ALA A 345 8.20 -17.47 25.81
N LEU A 346 7.25 -16.86 26.52
CA LEU A 346 6.00 -16.38 25.93
C LEU A 346 6.24 -15.20 24.96
N ALA A 347 7.14 -14.27 25.30
CA ALA A 347 7.54 -13.20 24.41
C ALA A 347 8.25 -13.73 23.15
N CYS A 348 9.13 -14.73 23.30
CA CYS A 348 9.75 -15.43 22.17
C CYS A 348 8.70 -16.09 21.28
N LEU A 349 7.72 -16.80 21.87
CA LEU A 349 6.62 -17.42 21.14
C LEU A 349 5.81 -16.37 20.37
N ALA A 350 5.47 -15.25 20.99
CA ALA A 350 4.70 -14.18 20.35
C ALA A 350 5.45 -13.49 19.20
N VAL A 351 6.77 -13.30 19.32
CA VAL A 351 7.61 -12.68 18.28
C VAL A 351 7.94 -13.66 17.14
N THR A 352 7.93 -14.98 17.41
CA THR A 352 8.19 -16.03 16.41
C THR A 352 6.96 -16.45 15.62
N ILE A 353 5.76 -16.30 16.21
CA ILE A 353 4.53 -16.37 15.43
C ILE A 353 4.52 -15.14 14.53
N PRO A 354 4.50 -15.30 13.21
CA PRO A 354 4.48 -14.18 12.29
C PRO A 354 3.15 -13.44 12.43
N VAL A 355 3.05 -12.51 13.38
CA VAL A 355 2.01 -11.48 13.44
C VAL A 355 2.37 -10.40 12.43
N SER A 356 2.50 -10.82 11.17
CA SER A 356 2.54 -9.91 10.04
C SER A 356 1.66 -10.53 8.96
N THR A 357 0.45 -10.00 8.84
CA THR A 357 -0.16 -9.84 7.53
C THR A 357 0.86 -9.10 6.66
N VAL A 358 1.46 -9.84 5.73
CA VAL A 358 2.15 -9.31 4.55
C VAL A 358 3.50 -8.60 4.80
N SER A 359 4.54 -9.36 5.15
CA SER A 359 5.91 -9.05 4.69
C SER A 359 6.43 -10.02 3.63
N VAL A 360 5.60 -10.94 3.13
CA VAL A 360 5.96 -11.83 2.03
C VAL A 360 5.67 -11.21 0.65
N GLU A 361 4.86 -10.14 0.56
CA GLU A 361 4.53 -9.50 -0.75
C GLU A 361 5.11 -8.09 -0.94
N ARG A 362 5.52 -7.37 0.12
CA ARG A 362 6.10 -6.02 -0.04
C ARG A 362 7.56 -5.99 -0.50
N SER A 363 8.22 -7.14 -0.60
CA SER A 363 9.56 -7.26 -1.20
C SER A 363 9.56 -7.30 -2.72
N PHE A 364 8.39 -7.29 -3.39
CA PHE A 364 8.30 -7.33 -4.85
C PHE A 364 7.84 -6.04 -5.56
N SER A 365 7.47 -4.98 -4.83
CA SER A 365 6.97 -3.73 -5.44
C SER A 365 7.86 -2.49 -5.21
N ALA A 366 9.16 -2.66 -4.92
CA ALA A 366 10.09 -1.54 -4.77
C ALA A 366 11.53 -1.83 -5.23
N LEU A 367 11.86 -2.50 -6.33
CA LEU A 367 11.15 -2.97 -7.50
C LEU A 367 10.97 -1.87 -8.52
#